data_AF-A0A2D5PN07-F1
#
_entry.id   AF-A0A2D5PN07-F1
#
_cell.length_a   1.000
_cell.length_b   1.000
_cell.length_c   1.000
_cell.angle_alpha   90.00
_cell.angle_beta   90.00
_cell.angle_gamma   90.00
#
_symmetry.space_group_name_H-M   'P 1'
#
loop_
_entity.id
_entity.type
_entity.pdbx_description
1 polymer ?
#
loop_
_entity_poly.entity_id
_entity_poly.type
_entity_poly.pdbx_seq_one_letter_code
_entity_poly.pdbx_strand_id
1 'polypeptide(L)'
;DPVGACVGMRGSRVQAVSAELANERIDIIIYDDNPAQLVINALVPAKVESIVMDEDSRSMDIAVNQENLALAIGSRGQNIRLASKLVGWDLNIVSSEEAEAKVKVDETEFLAKLTSNLEISDETAEKIVSEGFSSFDDIAYAEDSVFKSFIEDEEEITRIKSAAEDAALLEAMGAITEEEDNVESLNDLNLADEDIQKLSNKGIKNKDDLAELAIDELQEIIEISSDDASKMIMKAREHWFN
;
A
#
# COMPACT_ATOMS: atom_id res chain seq x y z
N ASP A 1 -27.95 8.96 -15.36
CA ASP A 1 -27.50 7.71 -14.75
C ASP A 1 -26.71 6.90 -15.78
N PRO A 2 -25.36 6.90 -15.69
CA PRO A 2 -24.49 6.17 -16.60
C PRO A 2 -24.68 4.65 -16.49
N VAL A 3 -24.94 4.12 -15.28
CA VAL A 3 -25.16 2.68 -15.07
C VAL A 3 -26.42 2.24 -15.80
N GLY A 4 -27.54 2.94 -15.62
CA GLY A 4 -28.77 2.67 -16.36
C GLY A 4 -28.57 2.74 -17.88
N ALA A 5 -27.75 3.69 -18.34
CA ALA A 5 -27.37 3.86 -19.74
C ALA A 5 -26.43 2.77 -20.28
N CYS A 6 -25.80 1.95 -19.46
CA CYS A 6 -25.03 0.76 -19.88
C CYS A 6 -25.85 -0.54 -19.72
N VAL A 7 -26.61 -0.66 -18.64
CA VAL A 7 -27.41 -1.86 -18.29
C VAL A 7 -28.57 -2.06 -19.28
N GLY A 8 -29.30 -0.99 -19.63
CA GLY A 8 -30.48 -1.07 -20.50
C GLY A 8 -31.73 -1.58 -19.77
N MET A 9 -32.85 -1.67 -20.48
CA MET A 9 -34.10 -2.15 -19.88
C MET A 9 -33.88 -3.56 -19.33
N ARG A 10 -34.02 -3.73 -18.00
CA ARG A 10 -33.83 -5.00 -17.28
C ARG A 10 -32.50 -5.72 -17.59
N GLY A 11 -31.42 -4.97 -17.84
CA GLY A 11 -30.11 -5.56 -18.11
C GLY A 11 -29.90 -6.07 -19.53
N SER A 12 -30.82 -5.80 -20.46
CA SER A 12 -30.75 -6.30 -21.84
C SER A 12 -29.43 -6.04 -22.56
N ARG A 13 -28.74 -4.92 -22.29
CA ARG A 13 -27.48 -4.58 -22.95
C ARG A 13 -26.28 -5.27 -22.30
N VAL A 14 -26.18 -5.22 -20.96
CA VAL A 14 -25.09 -5.92 -20.25
C VAL A 14 -25.17 -7.44 -20.44
N GLN A 15 -26.38 -8.00 -20.51
CA GLN A 15 -26.58 -9.42 -20.82
C GLN A 15 -26.14 -9.78 -22.24
N ALA A 16 -26.35 -8.90 -23.22
CA ALA A 16 -25.88 -9.14 -24.59
C ALA A 16 -24.35 -9.20 -24.65
N VAL A 17 -23.66 -8.27 -24.01
CA VAL A 17 -22.18 -8.26 -23.92
C VAL A 17 -21.68 -9.48 -23.15
N SER A 18 -22.30 -9.82 -22.01
CA SER A 18 -21.96 -11.01 -21.23
C SER A 18 -22.07 -12.29 -22.07
N ALA A 19 -23.11 -12.41 -22.90
CA ALA A 19 -23.28 -13.56 -23.80
C ALA A 19 -22.16 -13.67 -24.86
N GLU A 20 -21.64 -12.55 -25.35
CA GLU A 20 -20.48 -12.52 -26.26
C GLU A 20 -19.17 -12.93 -25.54
N LEU A 21 -19.08 -12.67 -24.24
CA LEU A 21 -17.95 -13.04 -23.38
C LEU A 21 -18.18 -14.38 -22.64
N ALA A 22 -18.82 -15.34 -23.30
CA ALA A 22 -19.07 -16.68 -22.76
C ALA A 22 -19.80 -16.71 -21.38
N ASN A 23 -20.69 -15.74 -21.16
CA ASN A 23 -21.44 -15.50 -19.92
C ASN A 23 -20.56 -15.09 -18.73
N GLU A 24 -19.49 -14.34 -18.99
CA GLU A 24 -18.72 -13.69 -17.94
C GLU A 24 -19.61 -12.76 -17.09
N ARG A 25 -19.38 -12.73 -15.78
CA ARG A 25 -20.08 -11.82 -14.85
C ARG A 25 -19.49 -10.42 -14.99
N ILE A 26 -20.33 -9.47 -15.37
CA ILE A 26 -19.95 -8.07 -15.58
C ILE A 26 -20.68 -7.21 -14.56
N ASP A 27 -19.91 -6.57 -13.69
CA ASP A 27 -20.40 -5.56 -12.76
C ASP A 27 -20.12 -4.17 -13.33
N ILE A 28 -21.15 -3.30 -13.30
CA ILE A 28 -21.06 -1.92 -13.78
C ILE A 28 -21.14 -1.01 -12.57
N ILE A 29 -20.06 -0.29 -12.31
CA ILE A 29 -19.93 0.62 -11.17
C ILE A 29 -19.99 2.08 -11.62
N ILE A 30 -20.20 2.97 -10.65
CA ILE A 30 -20.09 4.41 -10.88
C ILE A 30 -18.62 4.78 -10.73
N TYR A 31 -18.06 5.40 -11.77
CA TYR A 31 -16.72 5.99 -11.69
C TYR A 31 -16.75 7.27 -10.86
N ASP A 32 -15.69 7.50 -10.10
CA ASP A 32 -15.46 8.72 -9.34
C ASP A 32 -13.98 9.11 -9.49
N ASP A 33 -13.70 10.41 -9.53
CA ASP A 33 -12.32 10.93 -9.62
C ASP A 33 -11.59 10.80 -8.27
N ASN A 34 -12.34 10.75 -7.15
CA ASN A 34 -11.77 10.46 -5.85
C ASN A 34 -11.48 8.96 -5.72
N PRO A 35 -10.23 8.53 -5.51
CA PRO A 35 -9.86 7.12 -5.50
C PRO A 35 -10.53 6.34 -4.35
N ALA A 36 -10.71 6.96 -3.17
CA ALA A 36 -11.42 6.33 -2.06
C ALA A 36 -12.90 6.08 -2.41
N GLN A 37 -13.55 7.05 -3.07
CA GLN A 37 -14.94 6.88 -3.51
C GLN A 37 -15.07 5.84 -4.63
N LEU A 38 -14.09 5.78 -5.54
CA LEU A 38 -14.03 4.77 -6.58
C LEU A 38 -13.85 3.36 -6.00
N VAL A 39 -13.02 3.19 -4.98
CA VAL A 39 -12.87 1.91 -4.24
C VAL A 39 -14.18 1.48 -3.61
N ILE A 40 -14.88 2.40 -2.92
CA ILE A 40 -16.21 2.12 -2.33
C ILE A 40 -17.18 1.62 -3.40
N ASN A 41 -17.17 2.26 -4.58
CA ASN A 41 -18.03 1.86 -5.70
C ASN A 41 -17.60 0.51 -6.31
N ALA A 42 -16.30 0.21 -6.33
CA ALA A 42 -15.74 -1.02 -6.90
C ALA A 42 -15.96 -2.26 -6.03
N LEU A 43 -16.09 -2.10 -4.72
CA LEU A 43 -16.28 -3.22 -3.79
C LEU A 43 -17.75 -3.65 -3.58
N VAL A 44 -18.71 -3.00 -4.25
CA VAL A 44 -20.12 -3.38 -4.20
C VAL A 44 -20.29 -4.86 -4.57
N PRO A 45 -21.01 -5.67 -3.77
CA PRO A 45 -21.97 -5.30 -2.73
C PRO A 45 -21.41 -5.15 -1.30
N ALA A 46 -20.12 -5.36 -1.09
CA ALA A 46 -19.51 -5.22 0.23
C ALA A 46 -19.57 -3.77 0.71
N LYS A 47 -19.93 -3.57 1.98
CA LYS A 47 -19.92 -2.23 2.59
C LYS A 47 -18.58 -1.99 3.26
N VAL A 48 -17.93 -0.91 2.84
CA VAL A 48 -16.71 -0.39 3.46
C VAL A 48 -17.06 0.45 4.68
N GLU A 49 -16.32 0.26 5.78
CA GLU A 49 -16.50 1.03 7.02
C GLU A 49 -15.52 2.19 7.11
N SER A 50 -14.23 1.94 6.81
CA SER A 50 -13.21 2.98 6.71
C SER A 50 -12.14 2.60 5.69
N ILE A 51 -11.42 3.61 5.21
CA ILE A 51 -10.27 3.47 4.31
C ILE A 51 -9.16 4.33 4.87
N VAL A 52 -7.99 3.74 5.06
CA VAL A 52 -6.73 4.45 5.33
C VAL A 52 -5.93 4.42 4.05
N MET A 53 -5.48 5.59 3.60
CA MET A 53 -4.70 5.73 2.37
C MET A 53 -3.25 6.05 2.72
N ASP A 54 -2.34 5.36 2.05
CA ASP A 54 -0.92 5.69 2.04
C ASP A 54 -0.56 6.16 0.63
N GLU A 55 -0.32 7.46 0.48
CA GLU A 55 -0.03 8.08 -0.80
C GLU A 55 1.38 7.73 -1.32
N ASP A 56 2.33 7.46 -0.41
CA ASP A 56 3.72 7.18 -0.76
C ASP A 56 3.85 5.77 -1.36
N SER A 57 3.25 4.78 -0.72
CA SER A 57 3.20 3.40 -1.25
C SER A 57 2.08 3.19 -2.28
N ARG A 58 1.19 4.19 -2.46
CA ARG A 58 -0.01 4.11 -3.30
C ARG A 58 -0.87 2.90 -2.95
N SER A 59 -1.05 2.68 -1.65
CA SER A 59 -1.83 1.58 -1.09
C SER A 59 -3.01 2.09 -0.26
N MET A 60 -4.01 1.22 -0.07
CA MET A 60 -5.17 1.50 0.78
C MET A 60 -5.48 0.29 1.66
N ASP A 61 -5.58 0.54 2.96
CA ASP A 61 -6.13 -0.40 3.93
C ASP A 61 -7.62 -0.15 4.09
N ILE A 62 -8.42 -1.16 3.80
CA ILE A 62 -9.88 -1.08 3.75
C ILE A 62 -10.46 -1.92 4.88
N ALA A 63 -11.09 -1.27 5.84
CA ALA A 63 -11.78 -1.95 6.92
C ALA A 63 -13.21 -2.28 6.51
N VAL A 64 -13.59 -3.54 6.70
CA VAL A 64 -14.96 -4.03 6.49
C VAL A 64 -15.40 -4.86 7.68
N ASN A 65 -16.71 -4.94 7.90
CA ASN A 65 -17.22 -5.90 8.88
C ASN A 65 -16.95 -7.35 8.43
N GLN A 66 -17.00 -8.27 9.39
CA GLN A 66 -16.69 -9.68 9.17
C GLN A 66 -17.60 -10.35 8.13
N GLU A 67 -18.86 -9.93 8.01
CA GLU A 67 -19.80 -10.44 7.02
C GLU A 67 -19.44 -10.01 5.58
N ASN A 68 -18.88 -8.82 5.42
CA ASN A 68 -18.49 -8.25 4.13
C ASN A 68 -17.07 -8.65 3.71
N LEU A 69 -16.21 -9.10 4.62
CA LEU A 69 -14.84 -9.50 4.32
C LEU A 69 -14.76 -10.50 3.15
N ALA A 70 -15.54 -11.57 3.22
CA ALA A 70 -15.57 -12.58 2.17
C ALA A 70 -16.11 -12.07 0.83
N LEU A 71 -17.07 -11.12 0.87
CA LEU A 71 -17.63 -10.50 -0.33
C LEU A 71 -16.62 -9.56 -0.99
N ALA A 72 -15.93 -8.76 -0.18
CA ALA A 72 -14.99 -7.76 -0.62
C ALA A 72 -13.74 -8.40 -1.25
N ILE A 73 -13.21 -9.47 -0.64
CA ILE A 73 -12.11 -10.28 -1.21
C ILE A 73 -12.59 -11.01 -2.47
N GLY A 74 -13.78 -11.61 -2.41
CA GLY A 74 -14.34 -12.42 -3.49
C GLY A 74 -13.65 -13.78 -3.64
N SER A 75 -14.13 -14.59 -4.60
CA SER A 75 -13.58 -15.94 -4.82
C SER A 75 -12.11 -15.85 -5.25
N ARG A 76 -11.20 -16.46 -4.50
CA ARG A 76 -9.75 -16.44 -4.75
C ARG A 76 -9.17 -15.01 -4.87
N GLY A 77 -9.73 -14.04 -4.15
CA GLY A 77 -9.26 -12.65 -4.23
C GLY A 77 -9.60 -11.97 -5.56
N GLN A 78 -10.50 -12.53 -6.37
CA GLN A 78 -10.80 -11.97 -7.68
C GLN A 78 -11.35 -10.54 -7.59
N ASN A 79 -12.19 -10.24 -6.59
CA ASN A 79 -12.84 -8.94 -6.51
C ASN A 79 -11.86 -7.84 -6.09
N ILE A 80 -11.10 -8.07 -5.02
CA ILE A 80 -10.04 -7.15 -4.57
C ILE A 80 -8.99 -6.91 -5.66
N ARG A 81 -8.58 -7.94 -6.41
CA ARG A 81 -7.63 -7.81 -7.51
C ARG A 81 -8.17 -7.00 -8.68
N LEU A 82 -9.46 -7.16 -9.02
CA LEU A 82 -10.10 -6.36 -10.06
C LEU A 82 -10.27 -4.90 -9.63
N ALA A 83 -10.68 -4.68 -8.37
CA ALA A 83 -10.79 -3.34 -7.80
C ALA A 83 -9.42 -2.62 -7.76
N SER A 84 -8.38 -3.30 -7.30
CA SER A 84 -7.00 -2.78 -7.29
C SER A 84 -6.53 -2.39 -8.70
N LYS A 85 -6.73 -3.27 -9.70
CA LYS A 85 -6.40 -2.96 -11.10
C LYS A 85 -7.21 -1.79 -11.66
N LEU A 86 -8.48 -1.66 -11.28
CA LEU A 86 -9.37 -0.60 -11.77
C LEU A 86 -9.00 0.77 -11.18
N VAL A 87 -8.72 0.81 -9.88
CA VAL A 87 -8.36 2.03 -9.15
C VAL A 87 -6.90 2.41 -9.42
N GLY A 88 -6.05 1.41 -9.69
CA GLY A 88 -4.62 1.58 -9.84
C GLY A 88 -3.92 1.87 -8.52
N TRP A 89 -4.40 1.26 -7.43
CA TRP A 89 -3.85 1.31 -6.08
C TRP A 89 -3.76 -0.11 -5.54
N ASP A 90 -2.76 -0.39 -4.69
CA ASP A 90 -2.73 -1.66 -3.98
C ASP A 90 -3.80 -1.64 -2.88
N LEU A 91 -4.67 -2.65 -2.83
CA LEU A 91 -5.79 -2.68 -1.90
C LEU A 91 -5.61 -3.84 -0.96
N ASN A 92 -5.59 -3.55 0.34
CA ASN A 92 -5.61 -4.54 1.39
C ASN A 92 -6.96 -4.46 2.12
N ILE A 93 -7.60 -5.61 2.38
CA ILE A 93 -8.90 -5.66 3.06
C ILE A 93 -8.73 -6.44 4.35
N VAL A 94 -9.07 -5.78 5.45
CA VAL A 94 -9.00 -6.34 6.79
C VAL A 94 -10.35 -6.20 7.49
N SER A 95 -10.59 -7.01 8.50
CA SER A 95 -11.73 -6.78 9.38
C SER A 95 -11.52 -5.50 10.20
N SER A 96 -12.60 -4.87 10.64
CA SER A 96 -12.51 -3.68 11.50
C SER A 96 -11.77 -3.94 12.81
N GLU A 97 -11.89 -5.15 13.37
CA GLU A 97 -11.13 -5.57 14.56
C GLU A 97 -9.62 -5.66 14.27
N GLU A 98 -9.24 -6.20 13.11
CA GLU A 98 -7.83 -6.26 12.68
C GLU A 98 -7.27 -4.87 12.38
N ALA A 99 -8.06 -3.99 11.76
CA ALA A 99 -7.67 -2.60 11.52
C ALA A 99 -7.39 -1.87 12.84
N GLU A 100 -8.30 -1.97 13.82
CA GLU A 100 -8.09 -1.39 15.16
C GLU A 100 -6.88 -1.98 15.88
N ALA A 101 -6.64 -3.29 15.73
CA ALA A 101 -5.46 -3.94 16.29
C ALA A 101 -4.17 -3.41 15.64
N LYS A 102 -4.16 -3.25 14.31
CA LYS A 102 -3.02 -2.70 13.56
C LYS A 102 -2.68 -1.28 14.01
N VAL A 103 -3.67 -0.39 14.12
CA VAL A 103 -3.48 0.98 14.62
C VAL A 103 -2.79 1.00 15.99
N LYS A 104 -3.23 0.14 16.92
CA LYS A 104 -2.60 0.06 18.25
C LYS A 104 -1.17 -0.45 18.19
N VAL A 105 -0.87 -1.40 17.30
CA VAL A 105 0.50 -1.88 17.11
C VAL A 105 1.36 -0.75 16.57
N ASP A 106 0.91 -0.06 15.52
CA ASP A 106 1.62 1.06 14.89
C ASP A 106 1.88 2.19 15.90
N GLU A 107 0.88 2.55 16.72
CA GLU A 107 1.04 3.52 17.82
C GLU A 107 2.10 3.07 18.83
N THR A 108 2.10 1.79 19.25
CA THR A 108 3.08 1.29 20.21
C THR A 108 4.50 1.22 19.64
N GLU A 109 4.65 0.88 18.37
CA GLU A 109 5.93 0.89 17.68
C GLU A 109 6.46 2.31 17.54
N PHE A 110 5.60 3.25 17.15
CA PHE A 110 5.96 4.66 17.03
C PHE A 110 6.33 5.27 18.39
N LEU A 111 5.63 4.92 19.48
CA LEU A 111 6.04 5.31 20.83
C LEU A 111 7.45 4.86 21.18
N ALA A 112 7.79 3.60 20.88
CA ALA A 112 9.14 3.08 21.12
C ALA A 112 10.20 3.81 20.27
N LYS A 113 9.87 4.16 19.02
CA LYS A 113 10.72 4.98 18.15
C LYS A 113 10.92 6.39 18.73
N LEU A 114 9.87 7.03 19.25
CA LEU A 114 9.95 8.36 19.87
C LEU A 114 10.87 8.35 21.09
N THR A 115 10.66 7.43 22.02
CA THR A 115 11.49 7.34 23.24
C THR A 115 12.96 7.08 22.91
N SER A 116 13.24 6.24 21.91
CA SER A 116 14.61 5.88 21.53
C SER A 116 15.33 6.95 20.71
N ASN A 117 14.68 7.62 19.77
CA ASN A 117 15.32 8.59 18.87
C ASN A 117 15.33 10.02 19.42
N LEU A 118 14.27 10.43 20.15
CA LEU A 118 14.13 11.80 20.64
C LEU A 118 14.59 11.94 22.10
N GLU A 119 14.99 10.84 22.75
CA GLU A 119 15.43 10.80 24.15
C GLU A 119 14.43 11.50 25.09
N ILE A 120 13.13 11.26 24.88
CA ILE A 120 12.04 11.82 25.69
C ILE A 120 11.50 10.80 26.68
N SER A 121 10.71 11.28 27.66
CA SER A 121 9.98 10.39 28.57
C SER A 121 8.78 9.73 27.88
N ASP A 122 8.38 8.55 28.34
CA ASP A 122 7.19 7.85 27.83
C ASP A 122 5.93 8.71 27.97
N GLU A 123 5.81 9.52 29.02
CA GLU A 123 4.69 10.44 29.20
C GLU A 123 4.64 11.51 28.09
N THR A 124 5.79 12.04 27.69
CA THR A 124 5.88 13.02 26.59
C THR A 124 5.57 12.34 25.26
N ALA A 125 6.08 11.13 25.03
CA ALA A 125 5.82 10.37 23.81
C ALA A 125 4.32 10.04 23.65
N GLU A 126 3.67 9.59 24.73
CA GLU A 126 2.22 9.32 24.75
C GLU A 126 1.39 10.56 24.39
N LYS A 127 1.78 11.74 24.89
CA LYS A 127 1.09 12.99 24.58
C LYS A 127 1.28 13.40 23.12
N ILE A 128 2.49 13.23 22.57
CA ILE A 128 2.77 13.48 21.15
C ILE A 128 1.86 12.60 20.27
N VAL A 129 1.78 11.30 20.53
CA VAL A 129 0.90 10.40 19.77
C VAL A 129 -0.58 10.78 19.95
N SER A 130 -0.98 11.22 21.15
CA SER A 130 -2.37 11.63 21.41
C SER A 130 -2.81 12.89 20.67
N GLU A 131 -1.88 13.75 20.27
CA GLU A 131 -2.13 14.89 19.39
C GLU A 131 -2.28 14.48 17.91
N GLY A 132 -2.12 13.19 17.60
CA GLY A 132 -2.30 12.62 16.26
C GLY A 132 -1.03 12.61 15.41
N PHE A 133 0.14 12.83 16.01
CA PHE A 133 1.41 12.69 15.31
C PHE A 133 1.74 11.22 15.06
N SER A 134 2.02 10.88 13.80
CA SER A 134 2.29 9.50 13.36
C SER A 134 3.67 9.32 12.71
N SER A 135 4.38 10.41 12.43
CA SER A 135 5.73 10.40 11.84
C SER A 135 6.65 11.44 12.49
N PHE A 136 7.96 11.28 12.32
CA PHE A 136 8.93 12.27 12.78
C PHE A 136 8.82 13.59 12.02
N ASP A 137 8.44 13.56 10.73
CA ASP A 137 8.18 14.76 9.94
C ASP A 137 7.02 15.58 10.52
N ASP A 138 5.93 14.92 10.92
CA ASP A 138 4.79 15.64 11.52
C ASP A 138 5.23 16.42 12.76
N ILE A 139 6.13 15.85 13.57
CA ILE A 139 6.67 16.47 14.78
C ILE A 139 7.63 17.62 14.43
N ALA A 140 8.54 17.40 13.49
CA ALA A 140 9.55 18.38 13.09
C ALA A 140 8.89 19.66 12.54
N TYR A 141 7.82 19.51 11.75
CA TYR A 141 7.13 20.64 11.10
C TYR A 141 5.91 21.18 11.86
N ALA A 142 5.48 20.52 12.95
CA ALA A 142 4.36 20.99 13.77
C ALA A 142 4.60 22.37 14.39
N GLU A 143 3.51 23.10 14.65
CA GLU A 143 3.58 24.38 15.36
C GLU A 143 3.91 24.17 16.85
N ASP A 144 4.79 25.02 17.39
CA ASP A 144 5.22 24.94 18.80
C ASP A 144 4.05 25.03 19.80
N SER A 145 2.94 25.67 19.40
CA SER A 145 1.72 25.76 20.22
C SER A 145 1.10 24.41 20.55
N VAL A 146 1.29 23.39 19.71
CA VAL A 146 0.78 22.04 19.97
C VAL A 146 1.52 21.44 21.15
N PHE A 147 2.84 21.54 21.17
CA PHE A 147 3.67 21.02 22.27
C PHE A 147 3.50 21.79 23.57
N LYS A 148 3.21 23.10 23.50
CA LYS A 148 2.98 23.94 24.68
C LYS A 148 1.80 23.50 25.55
N SER A 149 0.91 22.64 25.06
CA SER A 149 -0.17 22.08 25.88
C SER A 149 0.35 21.03 26.90
N PHE A 150 1.54 20.46 26.67
CA PHE A 150 2.12 19.42 27.52
C PHE A 150 3.63 19.54 27.82
N ILE A 151 4.35 20.44 27.18
CA ILE A 151 5.77 20.76 27.42
C ILE A 151 5.86 22.24 27.79
N GLU A 152 6.38 22.53 28.99
CA GLU A 152 6.51 23.90 29.48
C GLU A 152 7.80 24.58 28.98
N ASP A 153 8.87 23.81 28.76
CA ASP A 153 10.17 24.32 28.37
C ASP A 153 10.29 24.48 26.84
N GLU A 154 10.44 25.72 26.38
CA GLU A 154 10.62 26.04 24.96
C GLU A 154 11.94 25.47 24.39
N GLU A 155 12.98 25.34 25.22
CA GLU A 155 14.24 24.72 24.80
C GLU A 155 14.04 23.22 24.55
N GLU A 156 13.23 22.55 25.38
CA GLU A 156 12.89 21.14 25.19
C GLU A 156 12.07 20.91 23.92
N ILE A 157 11.09 21.77 23.62
CA ILE A 157 10.33 21.71 22.35
C ILE A 157 11.27 21.83 21.15
N THR A 158 12.17 22.81 21.17
CA THR A 158 13.13 23.03 20.08
C THR A 158 14.04 21.81 19.90
N ARG A 159 14.53 21.23 21.01
CA ARG A 159 15.35 20.01 20.99
C ARG A 159 14.60 18.82 20.39
N ILE A 160 13.36 18.59 20.81
CA ILE A 160 12.51 17.50 20.32
C ILE A 160 12.30 17.62 18.81
N LYS A 161 11.97 18.82 18.32
CA LYS A 161 11.77 19.06 16.89
C LYS A 161 13.05 18.86 16.08
N SER A 162 14.20 19.32 16.60
CA SER A 162 15.50 19.08 15.95
C SER A 162 15.86 17.59 15.92
N ALA A 163 15.61 16.86 17.01
CA ALA A 163 15.85 15.42 17.05
C ALA A 163 14.89 14.65 16.12
N ALA A 164 13.65 15.12 15.98
CA ALA A 164 12.70 14.58 15.02
C ALA A 164 13.15 14.83 13.57
N GLU A 165 13.69 16.00 13.25
CA GLU A 165 14.27 16.29 11.92
C GLU A 165 15.44 15.36 11.61
N ASP A 166 16.35 15.17 12.57
CA ASP A 166 17.48 14.23 12.43
C ASP A 166 17.00 12.77 12.26
N ALA A 167 15.98 12.37 13.02
CA ALA A 167 15.40 11.03 12.93
C ALA A 167 14.65 10.80 11.60
N ALA A 168 13.88 11.78 11.12
CA ALA A 168 13.22 11.74 9.83
C ALA A 168 14.25 11.63 8.68
N LEU A 169 15.34 12.39 8.76
CA LEU A 169 16.43 12.29 7.79
C LEU A 169 17.08 10.91 7.82
N LEU A 170 17.33 10.35 9.01
CA LEU A 170 17.91 9.02 9.14
C LEU A 170 16.98 7.93 8.57
N GLU A 171 15.67 8.01 8.82
CA GLU A 171 14.69 7.09 8.24
C GLU A 171 14.66 7.21 6.71
N ALA A 172 14.67 8.43 6.17
CA ALA A 172 14.72 8.66 4.72
C ALA A 172 16.02 8.14 4.10
N MET A 173 17.17 8.35 4.75
CA MET A 173 18.45 7.81 4.30
C MET A 173 18.48 6.28 4.35
N GLY A 174 17.93 5.68 5.41
CA GLY A 174 17.77 4.23 5.53
C GLY A 174 16.95 3.66 4.38
N ALA A 175 15.80 4.27 4.09
CA ALA A 175 14.95 3.88 2.97
C ALA A 175 15.68 3.96 1.62
N ILE A 176 16.48 5.01 1.40
CA ILE A 176 17.30 5.15 0.18
C ILE A 176 18.34 4.03 0.09
N THR A 177 19.04 3.72 1.20
CA THR A 177 20.04 2.64 1.18
C THR A 177 19.42 1.27 0.94
N GLU A 178 18.25 0.99 1.52
CA GLU A 178 17.52 -0.26 1.26
C GLU A 178 17.04 -0.33 -0.20
N GLU A 179 16.60 0.79 -0.77
CA GLU A 179 16.22 0.85 -2.19
C GLU A 179 17.42 0.64 -3.12
N GLU A 180 18.58 1.23 -2.80
CA GLU A 180 19.84 0.99 -3.51
C GLU A 180 20.25 -0.49 -3.43
N ASP A 181 20.25 -1.10 -2.23
CA ASP A 181 20.58 -2.52 -2.03
C ASP A 181 19.60 -3.45 -2.77
N ASN A 182 18.30 -3.12 -2.76
CA ASN A 182 17.27 -3.87 -3.49
C ASN A 182 17.52 -3.85 -5.00
N VAL A 183 17.80 -2.68 -5.57
CA VAL A 183 18.13 -2.53 -6.99
C VAL A 183 19.46 -3.23 -7.31
N GLU A 184 20.47 -3.10 -6.45
CA GLU A 184 21.75 -3.79 -6.63
C GLU A 184 21.58 -5.31 -6.66
N SER A 185 20.64 -5.85 -5.88
CA SER A 185 20.33 -7.28 -5.89
C SER A 185 19.96 -7.77 -7.30
N LEU A 186 19.30 -6.95 -8.13
CA LEU A 186 18.87 -7.30 -9.48
C LEU A 186 20.00 -7.23 -10.54
N ASN A 187 21.11 -6.54 -10.25
CA ASN A 187 22.21 -6.35 -11.21
C ASN A 187 22.82 -7.68 -11.72
N ASP A 188 22.87 -8.70 -10.85
CA ASP A 188 23.40 -10.01 -11.23
C ASP A 188 22.55 -10.75 -12.26
N LEU A 189 21.30 -10.32 -12.49
CA LEU A 189 20.37 -10.94 -13.43
C LEU A 189 20.59 -10.47 -14.88
N ASN A 190 21.52 -9.52 -15.10
CA ASN A 190 21.89 -9.01 -16.42
C ASN A 190 20.68 -8.46 -17.20
N LEU A 191 19.79 -7.79 -16.47
CA LEU A 191 18.66 -7.04 -17.00
C LEU A 191 19.13 -5.70 -17.58
N ALA A 192 18.43 -5.19 -18.59
CA ALA A 192 18.65 -3.82 -19.04
C ALA A 192 18.02 -2.82 -18.05
N ASP A 193 18.59 -1.63 -17.90
CA ASP A 193 18.07 -0.59 -16.98
C ASP A 193 16.59 -0.27 -17.24
N GLU A 194 16.16 -0.28 -18.51
CA GLU A 194 14.76 -0.08 -18.90
C GLU A 194 13.82 -1.17 -18.35
N ASP A 195 14.30 -2.41 -18.25
CA ASP A 195 13.52 -3.53 -17.75
C ASP A 195 13.50 -3.54 -16.22
N ILE A 196 14.58 -3.15 -15.56
CA ILE A 196 14.62 -2.92 -14.09
C ILE A 196 13.59 -1.85 -13.71
N GLN A 197 13.51 -0.76 -14.48
CA GLN A 197 12.49 0.27 -14.24
C GLN A 197 11.06 -0.23 -14.42
N LYS A 198 10.80 -1.09 -15.43
CA LYS A 198 9.46 -1.70 -15.62
C LYS A 198 9.09 -2.63 -14.46
N LEU A 199 10.05 -3.40 -13.96
CA LEU A 199 9.87 -4.29 -12.80
C LEU A 199 9.59 -3.49 -11.54
N SER A 200 10.38 -2.44 -11.26
CA SER A 200 10.18 -1.55 -10.12
C SER A 200 8.80 -0.87 -10.14
N ASN A 201 8.35 -0.39 -11.30
CA ASN A 201 7.00 0.17 -11.49
C ASN A 201 5.86 -0.83 -11.22
N LYS A 202 6.17 -2.13 -11.18
CA LYS A 202 5.24 -3.21 -10.88
C LYS A 202 5.42 -3.77 -9.47
N GLY A 203 6.22 -3.11 -8.64
CA GLY A 203 6.47 -3.50 -7.25
C GLY A 203 7.52 -4.59 -7.08
N ILE A 204 8.24 -4.96 -8.15
CA ILE A 204 9.33 -5.95 -8.10
C ILE A 204 10.62 -5.18 -7.87
N LYS A 205 11.06 -5.11 -6.61
CA LYS A 205 12.16 -4.26 -6.17
C LYS A 205 13.46 -5.02 -5.99
N ASN A 206 13.40 -6.32 -5.71
CA ASN A 206 14.59 -7.13 -5.46
C ASN A 206 14.51 -8.54 -6.09
N LYS A 207 15.56 -9.33 -5.90
CA LYS A 207 15.62 -10.73 -6.36
C LYS A 207 14.52 -11.62 -5.79
N ASP A 208 14.08 -11.40 -4.56
CA ASP A 208 13.03 -12.20 -3.93
C ASP A 208 11.69 -11.97 -4.64
N ASP A 209 11.31 -10.71 -4.85
CA ASP A 209 10.09 -10.36 -5.57
C ASP A 209 10.09 -10.99 -6.97
N LEU A 210 11.23 -10.94 -7.67
CA LEU A 210 11.37 -11.53 -9.00
C LEU A 210 11.32 -13.07 -8.96
N ALA A 211 11.84 -13.67 -7.89
CA ALA A 211 11.83 -15.11 -7.67
C ALA A 211 10.41 -15.65 -7.44
N GLU A 212 9.48 -14.84 -6.94
CA GLU A 212 8.09 -15.24 -6.71
C GLU A 212 7.23 -15.25 -7.98
N LEU A 213 7.62 -14.49 -9.00
CA LEU A 213 6.86 -14.37 -10.25
C LEU A 213 6.71 -15.70 -11.00
N ALA A 214 5.56 -15.84 -11.66
CA ALA A 214 5.39 -16.81 -12.73
C ALA A 214 5.99 -16.30 -14.06
N ILE A 215 6.24 -17.22 -14.99
CA ILE A 215 6.85 -16.90 -16.29
C ILE A 215 5.97 -15.93 -17.08
N ASP A 216 4.66 -16.18 -17.11
CA ASP A 216 3.67 -15.35 -17.76
C ASP A 216 3.58 -13.95 -17.12
N GLU A 217 3.65 -13.87 -15.79
CA GLU A 217 3.66 -12.59 -15.07
C GLU A 217 4.89 -11.75 -15.42
N LEU A 218 6.08 -12.36 -15.48
CA LEU A 218 7.29 -11.66 -15.89
C LEU A 218 7.20 -11.18 -17.35
N GLN A 219 6.62 -11.99 -18.24
CA GLN A 219 6.42 -11.64 -19.66
C GLN A 219 5.38 -10.54 -19.88
N GLU A 220 4.45 -10.32 -18.94
CA GLU A 220 3.54 -9.18 -18.98
C GLU A 220 4.25 -7.85 -18.65
N ILE A 221 5.43 -7.91 -18.02
CA ILE A 221 6.16 -6.75 -17.52
C ILE A 221 7.34 -6.39 -18.43
N ILE A 222 8.10 -7.40 -18.87
CA ILE A 222 9.27 -7.23 -19.74
C ILE A 222 9.16 -8.11 -20.97
N GLU A 223 9.63 -7.61 -22.12
CA GLU A 223 9.59 -8.36 -23.38
C GLU A 223 10.70 -9.41 -23.42
N ILE A 224 10.40 -10.61 -22.91
CA ILE A 224 11.37 -11.70 -22.79
C ILE A 224 10.80 -13.05 -23.29
N SER A 225 11.69 -13.94 -23.73
CA SER A 225 11.30 -15.30 -24.10
C SER A 225 10.93 -16.13 -22.86
N SER A 226 10.05 -17.12 -23.01
CA SER A 226 9.65 -17.99 -21.89
C SER A 226 10.84 -18.75 -21.29
N ASP A 227 11.81 -19.13 -22.11
CA ASP A 227 13.01 -19.84 -21.68
C ASP A 227 13.94 -18.94 -20.87
N ASP A 228 14.08 -17.67 -21.28
CA ASP A 228 14.95 -16.72 -20.59
C ASP A 228 14.29 -16.17 -19.31
N ALA A 229 12.97 -15.97 -19.31
CA ALA A 229 12.19 -15.71 -18.10
C ALA A 229 12.37 -16.83 -17.06
N SER A 230 12.25 -18.09 -17.49
CA SER A 230 12.43 -19.24 -16.59
C SER A 230 13.83 -19.29 -15.98
N LYS A 231 14.88 -19.05 -16.79
CA LYS A 231 16.27 -18.99 -16.29
C LYS A 231 16.47 -17.84 -15.31
N MET A 232 15.88 -16.69 -15.58
CA MET A 232 16.02 -15.50 -14.74
C MET A 232 15.35 -15.69 -13.38
N ILE A 233 14.12 -16.22 -13.35
CA ILE A 233 13.41 -16.58 -12.12
C ILE A 233 14.19 -17.65 -11.34
N MET A 234 14.72 -18.68 -12.02
CA MET A 234 15.55 -19.69 -11.35
C MET A 234 16.84 -19.12 -10.77
N LYS A 235 17.48 -18.19 -11.48
CA LYS A 235 18.69 -17.52 -11.00
C LYS A 235 18.40 -16.60 -9.81
N ALA A 236 17.26 -15.92 -9.82
CA ALA A 236 16.78 -15.15 -8.67
C ALA A 236 16.58 -16.06 -7.45
N ARG A 237 16.02 -17.26 -7.62
CA ARG A 237 15.85 -18.27 -6.55
C ARG A 237 17.13 -18.93 -6.05
N GLU A 238 18.27 -18.75 -6.73
CA GLU A 238 19.51 -19.48 -6.41
C GLU A 238 19.94 -19.31 -4.94
N HIS A 239 19.70 -18.13 -4.38
CA HIS A 239 20.05 -17.81 -2.99
C HIS A 239 19.15 -18.50 -1.94
N TRP A 240 17.98 -19.04 -2.31
CA TRP A 240 17.14 -19.85 -1.42
C TRP A 240 17.63 -21.30 -1.26
N PHE A 241 18.49 -21.74 -2.18
CA PHE A 241 19.01 -23.12 -2.22
C PHE A 241 20.41 -23.26 -1.62
N ASN A 242 21.01 -22.16 -1.15
CA ASN A 242 22.31 -22.10 -0.46
C ASN A 242 22.13 -21.88 1.05
#